data_AF-A0A1X7SYU1-F1
#
_entry.id   AF-A0A1X7SYU1-F1
#
_cell.length_a   1.000
_cell.length_b   1.000
_cell.length_c   1.000
_cell.angle_alpha   90.00
_cell.angle_beta   90.00
_cell.angle_gamma   90.00
#
_symmetry.space_group_name_H-M   'P 1'
#
loop_
_entity.id
_entity.type
_entity.pdbx_description
1 polymer ?
#
loop_
_entity_poly.entity_id
_entity_poly.type
_entity_poly.pdbx_seq_one_letter_code
_entity_poly.pdbx_strand_id
1 'polypeptide(L)'
;MATKPSSPGLLKLEEQLTCPVCLDHYTNPKTLPCLHSFCEHCLEGLPLEKKNETYYLSCPTCRHCTELPEEGTGAFPVAFTLNNFKEIYSLMKKVADPQQVTCDNCTTANATGYCKDCSQFLCTECISTHKKWALFANHQVTSLDELQLNRRHLSFVPYQVMTSL
;
A
#
# COMPACT_ATOMS: atom_id res chain seq x y z
N MET A 1 -15.81 -7.04 21.03
CA MET A 1 -15.09 -5.83 20.58
C MET A 1 -15.58 -5.54 19.16
N ALA A 2 -16.31 -4.44 18.96
CA ALA A 2 -16.87 -4.11 17.65
C ALA A 2 -15.83 -3.36 16.82
N THR A 3 -15.31 -4.00 15.76
CA THR A 3 -14.53 -3.34 14.71
C THR A 3 -15.43 -2.31 14.03
N LYS A 4 -15.06 -1.03 14.13
CA LYS A 4 -15.78 0.05 13.41
C LYS A 4 -15.70 -0.21 11.90
N PRO A 5 -16.79 0.00 11.15
CA PRO A 5 -16.79 -0.26 9.72
C PRO A 5 -15.81 0.70 9.03
N SER A 6 -14.77 0.12 8.41
CA SER A 6 -13.90 0.81 7.47
C SER A 6 -14.74 1.44 6.37
N SER A 7 -14.43 2.68 5.99
CA SER A 7 -15.16 3.38 4.93
C SER A 7 -15.15 2.57 3.61
N PRO A 8 -16.23 2.56 2.81
CA PRO A 8 -16.36 1.70 1.63
C PRO A 8 -15.22 1.80 0.61
N GLY A 9 -14.63 2.99 0.45
CA GLY A 9 -13.48 3.18 -0.46
C GLY A 9 -12.18 2.54 0.02
N LEU A 10 -12.02 2.32 1.32
CA LEU A 10 -10.81 1.73 1.90
C LEU A 10 -10.79 0.20 1.72
N LEU A 11 -11.96 -0.45 1.82
CA LEU A 11 -12.14 -1.88 1.58
C LEU A 11 -11.81 -2.25 0.12
N LYS A 12 -12.30 -1.45 -0.83
CA LYS A 12 -12.04 -1.67 -2.26
C LYS A 12 -10.56 -1.53 -2.63
N LEU A 13 -9.83 -0.65 -1.95
CA LEU A 13 -8.39 -0.50 -2.14
C LEU A 13 -7.61 -1.65 -1.50
N GLU A 14 -8.03 -2.14 -0.33
CA GLU A 14 -7.44 -3.32 0.34
C GLU A 14 -7.54 -4.58 -0.54
N GLU A 15 -8.70 -4.80 -1.17
CA GLU A 15 -8.89 -5.91 -2.13
C GLU A 15 -7.91 -5.82 -3.31
N GLN A 16 -7.64 -4.62 -3.83
CA GLN A 16 -6.71 -4.40 -4.93
C GLN A 16 -5.23 -4.59 -4.53
N LEU A 17 -4.93 -4.58 -3.23
CA LEU A 17 -3.59 -4.76 -2.68
C LEU A 17 -3.34 -6.16 -2.13
N THR A 18 -4.33 -7.05 -2.27
CA THR A 18 -4.29 -8.42 -1.79
C THR A 18 -3.85 -9.35 -2.91
N CYS A 19 -2.85 -10.18 -2.64
CA CYS A 19 -2.40 -11.23 -3.53
C CYS A 19 -3.48 -12.33 -3.62
N PRO A 20 -3.90 -12.75 -4.82
CA PRO A 20 -4.95 -13.76 -4.97
C PRO A 20 -4.49 -15.18 -4.61
N VAL A 21 -3.19 -15.40 -4.34
CA VAL A 21 -2.64 -16.73 -4.00
C VAL A 21 -2.56 -16.92 -2.48
N CYS A 22 -1.88 -16.02 -1.76
CA CYS A 22 -1.80 -16.10 -0.30
C CYS A 22 -2.99 -15.44 0.41
N LEU A 23 -3.80 -14.64 -0.30
CA LEU A 23 -4.90 -13.85 0.26
C LEU A 23 -4.44 -12.81 1.31
N ASP A 24 -3.15 -12.49 1.29
CA ASP A 24 -2.52 -11.44 2.09
C ASP A 24 -2.06 -10.27 1.22
N HIS A 25 -1.68 -9.16 1.85
CA HIS A 25 -1.10 -8.02 1.14
C HIS A 25 0.15 -8.44 0.36
N TYR A 26 0.29 -7.91 -0.85
CA TYR A 26 1.43 -8.22 -1.70
C TYR A 26 2.78 -8.02 -0.97
N THR A 27 3.70 -8.97 -1.11
CA THR A 27 5.08 -8.86 -0.62
C THR A 27 6.03 -9.13 -1.78
N ASN A 28 6.91 -8.17 -2.07
CA ASN A 28 7.74 -8.14 -3.28
C ASN A 28 7.00 -8.59 -4.55
N PRO A 29 5.93 -7.87 -4.96
CA PRO A 29 5.08 -8.32 -6.05
C PRO A 29 5.82 -8.32 -7.39
N LYS A 30 5.72 -9.43 -8.11
CA LYS A 30 6.27 -9.65 -9.44
C LYS A 30 5.14 -9.68 -10.47
N THR A 31 5.36 -9.06 -11.63
CA THR A 31 4.36 -8.97 -12.70
C THR A 31 4.72 -9.94 -13.82
N LEU A 32 3.80 -10.86 -14.14
CA LEU A 32 3.94 -11.77 -15.26
C LEU A 32 3.67 -11.04 -16.59
N PRO A 33 4.09 -11.59 -17.75
CA PRO A 33 3.80 -11.03 -19.08
C PRO A 33 2.31 -10.85 -19.37
N CYS A 34 1.44 -11.62 -18.70
CA CYS A 34 -0.01 -11.45 -18.75
C CYS A 34 -0.55 -10.29 -17.88
N LEU A 35 0.33 -9.44 -17.34
CA LEU A 35 0.06 -8.26 -16.51
C LEU A 35 -0.61 -8.54 -15.16
N HIS A 36 -0.65 -9.80 -14.73
CA HIS A 36 -1.08 -10.15 -13.38
C HIS A 36 0.12 -10.18 -12.43
N SER A 37 -0.08 -9.66 -11.23
CA SER A 37 0.95 -9.59 -10.19
C SER A 37 0.67 -10.55 -9.04
N PHE A 38 1.74 -11.13 -8.49
CA PHE A 38 1.75 -12.09 -7.39
C PHE A 38 2.96 -11.82 -6.49
N CYS A 39 2.92 -12.23 -5.23
CA CYS A 39 4.14 -12.20 -4.41
C CYS A 39 5.21 -13.11 -5.01
N GLU A 40 6.48 -12.73 -4.92
CA GLU A 40 7.59 -13.57 -5.40
C GLU A 40 7.55 -14.98 -4.82
N HIS A 41 7.45 -15.09 -3.49
CA HIS A 41 7.32 -16.40 -2.80
C HIS A 41 6.08 -17.20 -3.22
N CYS A 42 4.99 -16.52 -3.62
CA CYS A 42 3.80 -17.20 -4.13
C CYS A 42 4.08 -17.80 -5.51
N LEU A 43 4.84 -17.11 -6.37
CA LEU A 43 5.25 -17.63 -7.67
C LEU A 43 6.23 -18.80 -7.53
N GLU A 44 7.15 -18.74 -6.58
CA GLU A 44 8.11 -19.82 -6.30
C GLU A 44 7.42 -21.12 -5.85
N GLY A 45 6.29 -21.00 -5.15
CA GLY A 45 5.47 -22.12 -4.72
C GLY A 45 4.53 -22.70 -5.79
N LEU A 46 4.46 -22.11 -6.99
CA LEU A 46 3.58 -22.62 -8.05
C LEU A 46 4.16 -23.89 -8.69
N PRO A 47 3.29 -24.83 -9.13
CA PRO A 47 3.73 -25.98 -9.88
C PRO A 47 4.35 -25.55 -11.21
N LEU A 48 5.55 -26.08 -11.50
CA LEU A 48 6.28 -25.85 -12.74
C LEU A 48 6.07 -27.00 -13.73
N GLU A 49 5.86 -26.66 -14.99
CA GLU A 49 5.77 -27.62 -16.08
C GLU A 49 7.08 -27.61 -16.87
N LYS A 50 7.74 -28.77 -17.00
CA LYS A 50 9.02 -28.89 -17.72
C LYS A 50 8.78 -29.35 -19.16
N LYS A 51 9.27 -28.57 -20.14
CA LYS A 51 9.22 -28.89 -21.58
C LYS A 51 10.56 -28.56 -22.20
N ASN A 52 11.20 -29.52 -22.88
CA ASN A 52 12.48 -29.33 -23.58
C ASN A 52 13.52 -28.57 -22.73
N GLU A 53 13.71 -29.02 -21.48
CA GLU A 53 14.66 -28.43 -20.51
C GLU A 53 14.30 -27.03 -19.97
N THR A 54 13.26 -26.39 -20.51
CA THR A 54 12.70 -25.13 -20.00
C THR A 54 11.55 -25.37 -19.02
N TYR A 55 11.41 -24.48 -18.03
CA TYR A 55 10.33 -24.52 -17.03
C TYR A 55 9.28 -23.46 -17.36
N TYR A 56 8.01 -23.79 -17.13
CA TYR A 56 6.89 -22.88 -17.33
C TYR A 56 6.03 -22.81 -16.07
N LEU A 57 5.52 -21.63 -15.76
CA LEU A 57 4.54 -21.38 -14.72
C LEU A 57 3.21 -20.98 -15.34
N SER A 58 2.11 -21.45 -14.75
CA SER A 58 0.76 -21.07 -15.17
C SER A 58 0.20 -19.98 -14.25
N CYS A 59 -0.23 -18.86 -14.83
CA CYS A 59 -0.84 -17.77 -14.08
C CYS A 59 -2.11 -18.26 -13.33
N PRO A 60 -2.20 -18.09 -12.00
CA PRO A 60 -3.38 -18.50 -11.23
C PRO A 60 -4.68 -17.80 -11.66
N THR A 61 -4.59 -16.58 -12.21
CA THR A 61 -5.76 -15.76 -12.56
C THR A 61 -6.28 -16.05 -13.97
N CYS A 62 -5.40 -16.11 -14.97
CA CYS A 62 -5.79 -16.22 -16.38
C CYS A 62 -5.29 -17.49 -17.09
N ARG A 63 -4.56 -18.36 -16.38
CA ARG A 63 -3.96 -19.61 -16.89
C ARG A 63 -2.93 -19.44 -18.00
N HIS A 64 -2.55 -18.22 -18.35
CA HIS A 64 -1.46 -17.96 -19.29
C HIS A 64 -0.16 -18.60 -18.80
N CYS A 65 0.48 -19.38 -19.67
CA CYS A 65 1.75 -20.04 -19.37
C CYS A 65 2.89 -19.10 -19.71
N THR A 66 3.80 -18.90 -18.76
CA THR A 66 4.97 -18.04 -18.88
C THR A 66 6.22 -18.89 -18.68
N GLU A 67 7.19 -18.72 -19.56
CA GLU A 67 8.51 -19.32 -19.40
C GLU A 67 9.18 -18.72 -18.16
N LEU A 68 9.73 -19.58 -17.31
CA LEU A 68 10.48 -19.17 -16.13
C LEU A 68 11.90 -18.78 -16.57
N PRO A 69 12.36 -17.55 -16.29
CA PRO A 69 13.74 -17.15 -16.55
C PRO A 69 14.75 -18.04 -15.81
N GLU A 70 15.99 -18.12 -16.31
CA GLU A 70 17.05 -18.89 -15.66
C GLU A 70 17.33 -18.39 -14.24
N GLU A 71 17.16 -17.09 -13.99
CA GLU A 71 17.32 -16.46 -12.68
C GLU A 71 16.08 -16.63 -11.77
N GLY A 72 15.08 -17.40 -12.22
CA GLY A 72 13.88 -17.72 -11.47
C GLY A 72 12.81 -16.63 -11.49
N THR A 73 11.88 -16.71 -10.53
CA THR A 73 10.73 -15.78 -10.41
C THR A 73 11.16 -14.36 -10.05
N GLY A 74 12.38 -14.19 -9.53
CA GLY A 74 12.96 -12.91 -9.17
C GLY A 74 13.26 -12.00 -10.37
N ALA A 75 13.47 -12.57 -11.56
CA ALA A 75 13.72 -11.82 -12.79
C ALA A 75 12.49 -11.09 -13.33
N PHE A 76 11.28 -11.43 -12.87
CA PHE A 76 10.08 -10.73 -13.30
C PHE A 76 10.05 -9.28 -12.77
N PRO A 77 9.51 -8.32 -13.56
CA PRO A 77 9.42 -6.93 -13.15
C PRO A 77 8.64 -6.75 -11.84
N VAL A 78 9.17 -5.90 -10.95
CA VAL A 78 8.46 -5.51 -9.73
C VAL A 78 7.23 -4.67 -10.09
N ALA A 79 6.09 -4.97 -9.46
CA ALA A 79 4.88 -4.17 -9.64
C ALA A 79 4.97 -2.85 -8.85
N PHE A 80 5.67 -1.86 -9.39
CA PHE A 80 5.89 -0.56 -8.73
C PHE A 80 4.60 0.15 -8.32
N THR A 81 3.55 0.05 -9.13
CA THR A 81 2.24 0.65 -8.84
C THR A 81 1.63 0.11 -7.54
N LEU A 82 1.77 -1.19 -7.27
CA LEU A 82 1.25 -1.81 -6.03
C LEU A 82 1.96 -1.31 -4.78
N ASN A 83 3.24 -0.97 -4.88
CA ASN A 83 3.98 -0.42 -3.73
C ASN A 83 3.51 1.00 -3.39
N ASN A 84 3.31 1.86 -4.40
CA ASN A 84 2.75 3.19 -4.19
C ASN A 84 1.33 3.12 -3.60
N PHE A 85 0.49 2.22 -4.08
CA PHE A 85 -0.87 2.06 -3.56
C PHE A 85 -0.89 1.51 -2.12
N LYS A 86 0.04 0.63 -1.73
CA LYS A 86 0.18 0.19 -0.33
C LYS A 86 0.56 1.32 0.61
N GLU A 87 1.45 2.20 0.15
CA GLU A 87 1.84 3.37 0.94
C GLU A 87 0.61 4.24 1.19
N ILE A 88 -0.13 4.59 0.13
CA ILE A 88 -1.39 5.35 0.23
C ILE A 88 -2.41 4.65 1.12
N TYR A 89 -2.60 3.34 0.98
CA TYR A 89 -3.51 2.56 1.83
C TYR A 89 -3.10 2.60 3.30
N SER A 90 -1.82 2.45 3.60
CA SER A 90 -1.25 2.58 4.95
C SER A 90 -1.52 3.96 5.53
N LEU A 91 -1.30 5.03 4.76
CA LEU A 91 -1.63 6.39 5.16
C LEU A 91 -3.14 6.54 5.45
N MET A 92 -4.01 6.01 4.58
CA MET A 92 -5.47 6.10 4.72
C MET A 92 -6.02 5.31 5.91
N LYS A 93 -5.43 4.14 6.21
CA LYS A 93 -5.76 3.32 7.38
C LYS A 93 -5.32 4.00 8.68
N LYS A 94 -4.10 4.54 8.70
CA LYS A 94 -3.56 5.32 9.83
C LYS A 94 -4.45 6.54 10.14
N VAL A 95 -4.97 7.24 9.13
CA VAL A 95 -5.90 8.38 9.33
C VAL A 95 -7.32 7.95 9.74
N ALA A 96 -7.73 6.70 9.47
CA ALA A 96 -9.05 6.18 9.84
C ALA A 96 -9.17 5.87 11.35
N ASP A 97 -8.07 5.44 11.99
CA ASP A 97 -8.00 5.20 13.43
C ASP A 97 -6.70 5.79 14.03
N PRO A 98 -6.70 7.08 14.41
CA PRO A 98 -5.50 7.81 14.85
C PRO A 98 -4.93 7.27 16.18
N GLN A 99 -5.71 6.48 16.93
CA GLN A 99 -5.23 5.85 18.16
C GLN A 99 -4.27 4.67 17.91
N GLN A 100 -4.15 4.19 16.67
CA GLN A 100 -3.26 3.08 16.30
C GLN A 100 -2.05 3.51 15.45
N VAL A 101 -1.85 4.83 15.27
CA VAL A 101 -0.72 5.34 14.49
C VAL A 101 0.46 5.55 15.42
N THR A 102 1.50 4.76 15.26
CA THR A 102 2.78 4.95 15.95
C THR A 102 3.71 5.84 15.16
N CYS A 103 4.64 6.48 15.86
CA CYS A 103 5.70 7.28 15.26
C CYS A 103 6.64 6.37 14.45
N ASP A 104 6.85 6.67 13.16
CA ASP A 104 7.71 5.89 12.27
C ASP A 104 9.20 6.02 12.66
N ASN A 105 9.59 7.07 13.38
CA ASN A 105 10.98 7.31 13.80
C ASN A 105 11.37 6.60 15.11
N CYS A 106 10.50 6.63 16.13
CA CYS A 106 10.83 6.06 17.44
C CYS A 106 10.06 4.79 17.79
N THR A 107 8.97 4.49 17.08
CA THR A 107 8.07 3.33 17.25
C THR A 107 7.46 3.11 18.65
N THR A 108 7.80 3.96 19.63
CA THR A 108 7.39 3.85 21.05
C THR A 108 6.22 4.74 21.43
N ALA A 109 5.94 5.78 20.66
CA ALA A 109 4.89 6.76 20.96
C ALA A 109 3.89 6.85 19.81
N ASN A 110 2.66 7.28 20.14
CA ASN A 110 1.65 7.58 19.13
C ASN A 110 2.06 8.81 18.32
N ALA A 111 1.81 8.75 17.02
CA ALA A 111 2.02 9.88 16.14
C ALA A 111 0.97 10.97 16.41
N THR A 112 1.40 12.23 16.34
CA THR A 112 0.54 13.40 16.50
C THR A 112 0.47 14.25 15.23
N GLY A 113 1.35 13.99 14.25
CA GLY A 113 1.34 14.66 12.96
C GLY A 113 1.97 13.82 11.86
N TYR A 114 1.73 14.24 10.63
CA TYR A 114 2.24 13.65 9.40
C TYR A 114 3.07 14.69 8.63
N CYS A 115 4.31 14.36 8.32
CA CYS A 115 5.21 15.14 7.50
C CYS A 115 5.03 14.73 6.03
N LYS A 116 4.53 15.64 5.18
CA LYS A 116 4.24 15.34 3.77
C LYS A 116 5.50 15.11 2.95
N ASP A 117 6.55 15.87 3.20
CA ASP A 117 7.81 15.78 2.46
C ASP A 117 8.60 14.51 2.80
N CYS A 118 8.42 13.98 4.01
CA CYS A 118 9.05 12.73 4.44
C CYS A 118 8.15 11.51 4.30
N SER A 119 6.87 11.69 3.98
CA SER A 119 5.85 10.65 4.05
C SER A 119 5.81 9.89 5.40
N GLN A 120 6.07 10.58 6.51
CA GLN A 120 6.27 9.95 7.82
C GLN A 120 5.32 10.49 8.89
N PHE A 121 4.85 9.60 9.75
CA PHE A 121 4.11 9.90 10.97
C PHE A 121 5.07 10.10 12.13
N LEU A 122 4.93 11.22 12.83
CA LEU A 122 5.85 11.63 13.89
C LEU A 122 5.07 11.94 15.17
N CYS A 123 5.59 11.52 16.32
CA CYS A 123 5.12 11.98 17.63
C CYS A 123 5.60 13.42 17.88
N THR A 124 5.06 14.06 18.91
CA THR A 124 5.36 15.47 19.24
C THR A 124 6.86 15.72 19.42
N GLU A 125 7.57 14.80 20.06
CA GLU A 125 9.02 14.91 20.28
C GLU A 125 9.80 14.79 18.97
N CYS A 126 9.46 13.80 18.13
CA CYS A 126 10.09 13.65 16.83
C CYS A 126 9.77 14.83 15.90
N ILE A 127 8.57 15.42 15.93
CA ILE A 127 8.23 16.64 15.19
C ILE A 127 9.11 17.81 15.64
N SER A 128 9.31 17.97 16.96
CA SER A 128 10.14 19.03 17.52
C SER A 128 11.59 18.91 17.04
N THR A 129 12.14 17.71 17.05
CA THR A 129 13.49 17.44 16.51
C THR A 129 13.55 17.61 15.00
N HIS A 130 12.53 17.13 14.28
CA HIS A 130 12.40 17.24 12.83
C HIS A 130 12.45 18.69 12.36
N LYS A 131 11.75 19.60 13.05
CA LYS A 131 11.77 21.04 12.71
C LYS A 131 13.08 21.75 13.08
N LYS A 132 13.88 21.21 14.00
CA LYS A 132 15.15 21.81 14.43
C LYS A 132 16.29 21.55 13.45
N TRP A 133 16.22 20.47 12.69
CA TRP A 133 17.26 20.14 11.72
C TRP A 133 17.09 20.99 10.47
N ALA A 134 18.15 21.70 10.07
CA ALA A 134 18.12 22.63 8.94
C ALA A 134 17.61 21.99 7.64
N LEU A 135 17.88 20.69 7.45
CA LEU A 135 17.42 19.91 6.29
C LEU A 135 15.89 19.77 6.22
N PHE A 136 15.22 19.82 7.37
CA PHE A 136 13.82 19.47 7.52
C PHE A 136 12.96 20.62 8.08
N ALA A 137 13.58 21.76 8.38
CA ALA A 137 12.95 22.92 9.00
C ALA A 137 11.75 23.47 8.20
N ASN A 138 11.78 23.31 6.88
CA ASN A 138 10.73 23.77 5.97
C ASN A 138 9.70 22.70 5.59
N HIS A 139 9.81 21.49 6.14
CA HIS A 139 8.88 20.41 5.80
C HIS A 139 7.47 20.70 6.33
N GLN A 140 6.47 20.38 5.52
CA GLN A 140 5.07 20.58 5.86
C GLN A 140 4.55 19.43 6.73
N VAL A 141 4.43 19.71 8.02
CA VAL A 141 3.84 18.80 9.02
C VAL A 141 2.39 19.21 9.29
N THR A 142 1.45 18.30 9.06
CA THR A 142 0.01 18.47 9.34
C THR A 142 -0.38 17.64 10.55
N SER A 143 -1.24 18.16 11.44
CA SER A 143 -1.71 17.39 12.60
C SER A 143 -2.65 16.25 12.16
N LEU A 144 -2.67 15.14 12.89
CA LEU A 144 -3.61 14.05 12.59
C LEU A 144 -5.07 14.47 12.84
N ASP A 145 -5.31 15.38 13.77
CA ASP A 145 -6.64 15.92 14.07
C ASP A 145 -7.23 16.71 12.88
N GLU A 146 -6.41 17.51 12.18
CA GLU A 146 -6.83 18.25 10.98
C GLU A 146 -7.13 17.33 9.79
N LEU A 147 -6.40 16.23 9.64
CA LEU A 147 -6.66 15.23 8.60
C LEU A 147 -8.01 14.51 8.80
N GLN A 148 -8.46 14.38 10.05
CA GLN A 148 -9.79 13.83 10.37
C GLN A 148 -10.94 14.77 9.99
N LEU A 149 -10.74 16.09 10.12
CA LEU A 149 -11.76 17.10 9.82
C LEU A 149 -12.02 17.20 8.31
N ASN A 150 -10.98 17.15 7.48
CA ASN A 150 -11.13 17.13 6.02
C ASN A 150 -11.90 15.89 5.51
N ARG A 151 -11.84 14.79 6.25
CA ARG A 151 -12.58 13.56 5.91
C ARG A 151 -14.08 13.68 6.19
N ARG A 152 -14.48 14.43 7.23
CA ARG A 152 -15.90 14.71 7.51
C ARG A 152 -16.55 15.62 6.46
N HIS A 153 -15.76 16.47 5.80
CA HIS A 153 -16.23 17.31 4.71
C HIS A 153 -16.37 16.53 3.38
N LEU A 154 -15.55 15.49 3.17
CA LEU A 154 -15.65 14.60 2.00
C LEU A 154 -16.79 13.57 2.10
N SER A 155 -17.29 13.26 3.30
CA SER A 155 -18.54 12.49 3.48
C SER A 155 -19.81 13.30 3.20
N PHE A 156 -19.70 14.59 2.90
CA PHE A 156 -20.81 15.53 2.67
C PHE A 156 -20.77 16.19 1.28
N VAL A 157 -20.06 15.62 0.31
CA VAL A 157 -20.28 15.98 -1.09
C VAL A 157 -21.40 15.07 -1.62
N PRO A 158 -22.66 15.52 -1.67
CA PRO A 158 -23.69 14.77 -2.36
C PRO A 158 -23.24 14.60 -3.81
N TYR A 159 -23.30 13.37 -4.26
CA TYR A 159 -23.23 12.95 -5.65
C TYR A 159 -24.14 13.83 -6.52
N GLN A 160 -23.61 14.91 -7.09
CA GLN A 160 -24.31 15.71 -8.11
C GLN A 160 -23.31 16.65 -8.78
N VAL A 161 -22.58 16.14 -9.77
CA VAL A 161 -22.24 16.82 -11.04
C VAL A 161 -21.61 15.83 -12.01
N MET A 162 -22.42 14.91 -12.53
CA MET A 162 -22.23 14.36 -13.88
C MET A 162 -23.59 14.35 -14.56
N THR A 163 -24.03 15.52 -15.00
CA THR A 163 -24.99 15.68 -16.10
C THR A 163 -24.81 17.08 -16.66
N SER A 164 -24.58 17.15 -17.98
CA SER A 164 -24.54 18.34 -18.83
C SER A 164 -23.19 19.07 -18.94
N LEU A 165 -22.39 18.67 -19.93
CA LEU A 165 -22.29 19.35 -21.23
C LEU A 165 -21.55 18.45 -22.23
#